data_AF-A0A7J3W911-F1
#
_entry.id   AF-A0A7J3W911-F1
#
_cell.length_a   1.000
_cell.length_b   1.000
_cell.length_c   1.000
_cell.angle_alpha   90.00
_cell.angle_beta   90.00
_cell.angle_gamma   90.00
#
_symmetry.space_group_name_H-M   'P 1'
#
loop_
_entity.id
_entity.type
_entity.pdbx_description
1 polymer ?
#
loop_
_entity_poly.entity_id
_entity_poly.type
_entity_poly.pdbx_seq_one_letter_code
_entity_poly.pdbx_strand_id
1 'polypeptide(L)' 'MVKVSCCWLYAISKYGYPPILDNMFKALEEISDMGFEYSEIEALGYENLREILENKRRLK' A
#
# COMPACT_ATOMS: atom_id res chain seq x y z
N MET A 1 -12.61 -10.13 18.94
CA MET A 1 -11.58 -10.68 18.04
C MET A 1 -10.57 -9.57 17.74
N VAL A 2 -9.28 -9.86 17.73
CA VAL A 2 -8.23 -8.85 17.47
C VAL A 2 -8.12 -8.61 15.97
N LYS A 3 -8.04 -7.34 15.55
CA LYS A 3 -7.75 -6.96 14.16
C LYS A 3 -6.23 -6.76 14.00
N VAL A 4 -5.65 -7.39 13.00
CA VAL A 4 -4.22 -7.29 12.69
C VAL A 4 -4.07 -6.61 11.33
N SER A 5 -3.15 -5.65 11.25
CA SER A 5 -2.82 -4.92 10.02
C SER A 5 -1.41 -5.27 9.57
N CYS A 6 -1.20 -5.35 8.25
CA CYS A 6 0.15 -5.44 7.70
C CYS A 6 0.76 -4.03 7.61
N CYS A 7 1.94 -3.85 8.21
CA CYS A 7 2.68 -2.59 8.15
C CYS A 7 3.15 -2.30 6.72
N TRP A 8 3.09 -1.03 6.32
CA TRP A 8 3.53 -0.59 5.00
C TRP A 8 5.01 -0.86 4.71
N LEU A 9 5.80 -1.11 5.76
CA LEU A 9 7.19 -1.57 5.67
C LEU A 9 7.36 -2.82 4.78
N TYR A 10 6.34 -3.66 4.64
CA TYR A 10 6.36 -4.76 3.66
C TYR A 10 6.56 -4.24 2.23
N ALA A 11 5.71 -3.30 1.79
CA ALA A 11 5.78 -2.73 0.45
C ALA A 11 7.12 -2.00 0.22
N ILE A 12 7.56 -1.23 1.23
CA ILE A 12 8.83 -0.49 1.18
C ILE A 12 10.03 -1.43 1.05
N SER A 13 10.10 -2.45 1.89
CA SER A 13 11.24 -3.39 1.90
C SER A 13 11.33 -4.22 0.62
N LYS A 14 10.21 -4.43 -0.08
CA LYS A 14 10.15 -5.23 -1.31
C LYS A 14 10.27 -4.41 -2.59
N TYR A 15 9.68 -3.21 -2.64
CA TYR A 15 9.55 -2.41 -3.86
C TYR A 15 10.26 -1.05 -3.82
N GLY A 16 10.93 -0.71 -2.71
CA GLY A 16 11.63 0.57 -2.53
C GLY A 16 10.76 1.66 -1.89
N TYR A 17 11.36 2.83 -1.63
CA TYR A 17 10.72 3.97 -0.97
C TYR A 17 10.82 5.26 -1.82
N PRO A 18 9.69 5.89 -2.20
CA PRO A 18 8.32 5.35 -2.17
C PRO A 18 8.13 4.32 -3.31
N PRO A 19 7.30 3.29 -3.12
CA PRO A 19 6.94 2.40 -4.23
C PRO A 19 6.17 3.21 -5.29
N ILE A 20 6.50 2.99 -6.57
CA ILE A 20 5.69 3.53 -7.68
C ILE A 20 4.26 2.98 -7.60
N LEU A 21 3.29 3.69 -8.16
CA LEU A 21 1.88 3.36 -8.03
C LEU A 21 1.51 1.91 -8.39
N ASP A 22 2.05 1.35 -9.47
CA ASP A 22 1.76 -0.04 -9.83
C ASP A 22 2.36 -1.06 -8.85
N ASN A 23 3.50 -0.76 -8.25
CA ASN A 23 4.09 -1.61 -7.21
C ASN A 23 3.34 -1.47 -5.87
N MET A 24 2.80 -0.28 -5.57
CA MET A 24 1.89 -0.08 -4.45
C MET A 24 0.68 -1.01 -4.55
N PHE A 25 0.03 -1.08 -5.73
CA PHE A 25 -1.12 -1.98 -5.93
C PHE A 25 -0.73 -3.47 -5.85
N LYS A 26 0.39 -3.87 -6.43
CA LYS A 26 0.90 -5.25 -6.28
C LYS A 26 1.14 -5.62 -4.82
N ALA A 27 1.72 -4.70 -4.04
CA ALA A 27 1.94 -4.94 -2.62
C ALA A 27 0.63 -5.15 -1.85
N LEU A 28 -0.42 -4.37 -2.18
CA LEU A 28 -1.74 -4.53 -1.55
C LEU A 28 -2.41 -5.85 -1.92
N GLU A 29 -2.33 -6.28 -3.18
CA GLU A 29 -2.79 -7.59 -3.62
C GLU A 29 -2.07 -8.72 -2.86
N GLU A 30 -0.74 -8.65 -2.76
CA GLU A 30 0.05 -9.65 -2.02
C GLU A 30 -0.26 -9.66 -0.52
N ILE A 31 -0.52 -8.49 0.08
CA ILE A 31 -0.93 -8.39 1.49
C ILE A 31 -2.30 -9.04 1.71
N SER A 32 -3.23 -8.85 0.77
CA SER A 32 -4.53 -9.53 0.79
C SER A 32 -4.38 -11.05 0.64
N ASP A 33 -3.53 -11.51 -0.29
CA ASP A 33 -3.24 -12.94 -0.51
C ASP A 33 -2.59 -13.61 0.72
N MET A 34 -1.83 -12.85 1.53
CA MET A 34 -1.30 -13.30 2.82
C MET A 34 -2.36 -13.43 3.93
N GLY A 35 -3.61 -13.00 3.67
CA GLY A 35 -4.73 -13.10 4.59
C GLY A 35 -4.91 -11.89 5.52
N PHE A 36 -4.22 -10.77 5.27
CA PHE A 36 -4.47 -9.54 6.02
C PHE A 36 -5.70 -8.82 5.46
N GLU A 37 -6.63 -8.47 6.35
CA GLU A 37 -7.81 -7.66 6.02
C GLU A 37 -7.49 -6.16 6.00
N TYR A 38 -6.42 -5.74 6.67
CA TYR A 38 -6.04 -4.35 6.83
C TYR A 38 -4.57 -4.12 6.47
N SER A 39 -4.28 -2.98 5.86
CA SER A 39 -2.92 -2.49 5.65
C SER A 39 -2.87 -0.97 5.73
N GLU A 40 -1.71 -0.44 6.11
CA GLU A 40 -1.40 0.98 6.08
C GLU A 40 -0.84 1.35 4.71
N ILE A 41 -1.10 2.56 4.22
CA ILE A 41 -0.45 3.11 3.02
C ILE A 41 0.22 4.42 3.41
N GLU A 42 1.51 4.54 3.13
CA GLU A 42 2.28 5.77 3.33
C GLU A 42 2.55 6.47 1.99
N ALA A 43 2.33 7.79 1.97
CA ALA A 43 2.67 8.65 0.84
C ALA A 43 3.88 9.53 1.16
N LEU A 44 4.78 9.73 0.20
CA LEU A 44 5.95 10.60 0.34
C LEU A 44 5.81 11.90 -0.46
N GLY A 45 5.56 13.01 0.23
CA GLY A 45 5.46 14.33 -0.40
C GLY A 45 4.22 14.50 -1.28
N TYR A 46 4.13 15.67 -1.94
CA TYR A 46 2.91 16.09 -2.61
C TYR A 46 2.57 15.26 -3.85
N GLU A 47 3.53 15.01 -4.74
CA GLU A 47 3.26 14.33 -6.02
C GLU A 47 2.83 12.88 -5.82
N ASN A 48 3.50 12.13 -4.93
CA ASN A 48 3.10 10.76 -4.62
C ASN A 48 1.73 10.71 -3.92
N LEU A 49 1.48 11.62 -2.97
CA LEU A 49 0.15 11.73 -2.34
C LEU A 49 -0.93 12.02 -3.40
N ARG A 50 -0.67 12.96 -4.30
CA ARG A 50 -1.59 13.31 -5.39
C ARG A 50 -1.87 12.11 -6.28
N GLU A 51 -0.84 11.38 -6.70
CA GLU A 51 -0.96 10.18 -7.54
C GLU A 51 -1.82 9.09 -6.87
N ILE A 52 -1.61 8.85 -5.57
CA ILE A 52 -2.43 7.91 -4.78
C ILE A 52 -3.89 8.38 -4.72
N LEU A 53 -4.12 9.67 -4.44
CA LEU A 53 -5.48 10.23 -4.33
C LEU A 53 -6.24 10.19 -5.67
N GLU A 54 -5.56 10.48 -6.77
CA GLU A 54 -6.13 10.38 -8.13
C GLU A 54 -6.54 8.93 -8.47
N ASN A 55 -5.83 7.95 -7.91
CA ASN A 55 -6.06 6.52 -8.12
C ASN A 55 -6.85 5.83 -6.99
N LYS A 56 -7.36 6.56 -6.00
CA LYS A 56 -8.02 5.99 -4.80
C LYS A 56 -9.16 5.01 -5.09
N ARG A 57 -9.81 5.12 -6.25
CA ARG A 57 -10.90 4.22 -6.68
C ARG A 57 -10.44 2.78 -6.94
N ARG A 58 -9.13 2.59 -7.14
CA ARG A 58 -8.48 1.28 -7.29
C ARG A 58 -8.15 0.64 -5.94
N LEU A 59 -8.18 1.40 -4.84
CA LEU A 59 -8.05 0.89 -3.48
C LEU A 59 -9.43 0.37 -3.06
N LYS A 60 -9.61 -0.95 -3.02
CA LYS A 60 -10.84 -1.62 -2.58
C LYS A 60 -10.52 -2.75 -1.62
#